data_AF-A0A965GSL0-F1
#
_entry.id   AF-A0A965GSL0-F1
#
_cell.length_a   1.000
_cell.length_b   1.000
_cell.length_c   1.000
_cell.angle_alpha   90.00
_cell.angle_beta   90.00
_cell.angle_gamma   90.00
#
_symmetry.space_group_name_H-M   'P 1'
#
loop_
_entity.id
_entity.type
_entity.pdbx_description
1 polymer ?
#
loop_
_entity_poly.entity_id
_entity_poly.type
_entity_poly.pdbx_seq_one_letter_code
_entity_poly.pdbx_strand_id
1 'polypeptide(L)'
;MNGGSFGLGLIGLGVLVLAAVHSQGRLSRRISVRPKLKVAEPIARSHRYSDLLLEIPDFASLIGFAVSAGESLEGALRIAVSRSNGLLSQEFAVLISNVDHGAVLGVELEKLVTESMSEQVRELASKLALASANGSAVSDLIADYIQTSVQELKAHLLEKAGRNETKMMIPLVFVILPITVMFAVYPSLTLIQSSFL
;
A
#
# COMPACT_ATOMS: atom_id res chain seq x y z
N MET A 1 -38.94 50.87 -5.07
CA MET A 1 -37.82 51.84 -5.05
C MET A 1 -36.83 51.37 -4.00
N ASN A 2 -35.52 51.24 -4.16
CA ASN A 2 -34.49 51.33 -5.20
C ASN A 2 -33.31 50.55 -4.54
N GLY A 3 -32.47 49.74 -5.19
CA GLY A 3 -31.77 49.95 -6.45
C GLY A 3 -30.32 50.34 -6.16
N GLY A 4 -29.36 49.50 -6.60
CA GLY A 4 -27.95 49.85 -6.86
C GLY A 4 -26.96 49.65 -5.70
N SER A 5 -25.98 48.74 -5.77
CA SER A 5 -24.80 48.71 -6.66
C SER A 5 -23.62 49.54 -6.11
N PHE A 6 -22.69 48.91 -5.39
CA PHE A 6 -21.26 49.26 -5.30
C PHE A 6 -20.57 48.05 -4.63
N GLY A 7 -19.51 47.40 -5.09
CA GLY A 7 -18.62 47.44 -6.24
C GLY A 7 -17.64 46.29 -5.93
N LEU A 8 -17.39 45.34 -6.83
CA LEU A 8 -16.24 45.37 -7.74
C LEU A 8 -14.90 45.79 -7.07
N GLY A 9 -14.68 45.38 -5.82
CA GLY A 9 -13.37 45.36 -5.18
C GLY A 9 -13.02 43.93 -4.79
N LEU A 10 -11.84 43.45 -5.18
CA LEU A 10 -11.22 42.16 -4.83
C LEU A 10 -11.42 40.96 -5.77
N ILE A 11 -11.89 41.17 -7.00
CA ILE A 11 -11.66 40.22 -8.13
C ILE A 11 -10.30 40.52 -8.83
N GLY A 12 -9.61 41.60 -8.43
CA GLY A 12 -8.33 42.06 -9.00
C GLY A 12 -7.05 41.68 -8.22
N LEU A 13 -7.15 40.84 -7.19
CA LEU A 13 -6.01 40.25 -6.47
C LEU A 13 -6.06 38.72 -6.62
N GLY A 14 -6.31 38.20 -7.82
CA GLY A 14 -5.44 38.52 -8.94
C GLY A 14 -4.17 37.73 -8.77
N VAL A 15 -4.23 36.43 -9.09
CA VAL A 15 -3.42 35.83 -10.17
C VAL A 15 -1.90 35.78 -9.93
N LEU A 16 -1.38 36.39 -8.86
CA LEU A 16 0.05 36.50 -8.56
C LEU A 16 0.55 35.34 -7.71
N VAL A 17 -0.33 34.68 -6.93
CA VAL A 17 0.07 33.58 -6.05
C VAL A 17 0.19 32.25 -6.81
N LEU A 18 -0.51 32.10 -7.94
CA LEU A 18 -0.49 30.86 -8.74
C LEU A 18 0.75 30.73 -9.65
N ALA A 19 1.53 31.80 -9.85
CA ALA A 19 2.68 31.81 -10.76
C ALA A 19 4.06 31.70 -10.06
N ALA A 20 4.12 31.76 -8.73
CA ALA A 20 5.39 31.84 -7.98
C ALA A 20 5.94 30.49 -7.48
N VAL A 21 5.21 29.37 -7.61
CA VAL A 21 5.61 28.07 -7.03
C VAL A 21 6.16 27.09 -8.09
N HIS A 22 6.38 27.54 -9.33
CA HIS A 22 6.96 26.72 -10.39
C HIS A 22 8.34 27.24 -10.82
N SER A 23 9.38 26.96 -10.04
CA SER A 23 10.77 27.16 -10.44
C SER A 23 11.61 25.92 -10.17
N GLN A 24 11.99 25.30 -11.27
CA GLN A 24 12.86 24.14 -11.43
C GLN A 24 14.28 24.41 -10.91
N GLY A 25 14.67 23.71 -9.85
CA GLY A 25 16.05 23.65 -9.36
C GLY A 25 16.58 22.22 -9.40
N ARG A 26 17.13 21.84 -10.56
CA ARG A 26 17.96 20.64 -10.73
C ARG A 26 19.12 20.66 -9.74
N LEU A 27 19.30 19.61 -8.95
CA LEU A 27 20.63 19.26 -8.46
C LEU A 27 20.80 17.76 -8.32
N SER A 28 21.48 17.21 -9.33
CA SER A 28 22.05 15.88 -9.36
C SER A 28 22.95 15.67 -8.15
N ARG A 29 22.52 14.87 -7.18
CA ARG A 29 23.43 14.36 -6.15
C ARG A 29 24.06 13.08 -6.69
N ARG A 30 25.18 13.26 -7.39
CA ARG A 30 26.17 12.20 -7.59
C ARG A 30 26.64 11.77 -6.21
N ILE A 31 26.27 10.56 -5.78
CA ILE A 31 27.01 9.84 -4.76
C ILE A 31 27.61 8.63 -5.47
N SER A 32 28.78 8.88 -6.03
CA SER A 32 29.82 7.85 -6.14
C SER A 32 30.28 7.55 -4.71
N VAL A 33 30.33 6.29 -4.31
CA VAL A 33 31.58 5.60 -3.90
C VAL A 33 31.22 4.12 -3.75
N ARG A 34 31.71 3.30 -4.68
CA ARG A 34 32.02 1.89 -4.39
C ARG A 34 33.37 1.87 -3.66
N PRO A 35 33.49 1.21 -2.50
CA PRO A 35 34.76 0.65 -2.11
C PRO A 35 34.64 -0.87 -1.98
N LYS A 36 35.30 -1.52 -2.96
CA LYS A 36 36.11 -2.74 -2.84
C LYS A 36 35.48 -3.93 -2.11
N LEU A 37 35.11 -4.92 -2.93
CA LEU A 37 35.05 -6.32 -2.53
C LEU A 37 36.33 -6.68 -1.76
N LYS A 38 36.19 -6.92 -0.46
CA LYS A 38 37.14 -7.74 0.28
C LYS A 38 36.83 -9.19 -0.08
N VAL A 39 37.74 -9.76 -0.86
CA VAL A 39 37.81 -11.20 -1.13
C VAL A 39 37.81 -11.92 0.22
N ALA A 40 36.97 -12.95 0.32
CA ALA A 40 36.80 -13.79 1.49
C ALA A 40 38.15 -14.28 2.02
N GLU A 41 38.53 -13.80 3.20
CA GLU A 41 39.52 -14.46 4.04
C GLU A 41 38.81 -15.58 4.82
N PRO A 42 39.37 -16.80 4.90
CA PRO A 42 38.80 -17.86 5.73
C PRO A 42 39.09 -17.50 7.19
N ILE A 43 38.09 -16.92 7.88
CA ILE A 43 38.26 -16.39 9.23
C ILE A 43 38.19 -17.54 10.24
N ALA A 44 39.33 -18.21 10.43
CA ALA A 44 39.58 -18.95 11.66
C ALA A 44 39.83 -17.94 12.79
N ARG A 45 38.78 -17.48 13.48
CA ARG A 45 38.90 -16.72 14.74
C ARG A 45 37.86 -17.20 15.74
N SER A 46 38.38 -17.72 16.85
CA SER A 46 37.67 -17.96 18.10
C SER A 46 36.96 -16.67 18.55
N HIS A 47 35.71 -16.51 18.13
CA HIS A 47 34.86 -15.40 18.55
C HIS A 47 34.02 -15.83 19.75
N ARG A 48 33.93 -14.91 20.70
CA ARG A 48 33.44 -15.15 22.05
C ARG A 48 31.92 -15.28 21.97
N TYR A 49 31.39 -16.42 22.43
CA TYR A 49 29.97 -16.77 22.47
C TYR A 49 29.07 -15.64 23.03
N SER A 50 29.64 -14.75 23.84
CA SER A 50 28.98 -13.56 24.42
C SER A 50 28.48 -12.56 23.39
N ASP A 51 29.15 -12.39 22.26
CA ASP A 51 28.88 -11.28 21.34
C ASP A 51 27.70 -11.62 20.42
N LEU A 52 27.56 -12.90 20.06
CA LEU A 52 26.41 -13.42 19.32
C LEU A 52 25.10 -13.31 20.11
N LEU A 53 25.15 -13.53 21.43
CA LEU A 53 23.96 -13.41 22.29
C LEU A 53 23.37 -11.99 22.28
N LEU A 54 24.19 -10.97 22.05
CA LEU A 54 23.75 -9.57 21.98
C LEU A 54 23.30 -9.16 20.57
N GLU A 55 23.83 -9.80 19.53
CA GLU A 55 23.52 -9.46 18.13
C GLU A 55 22.22 -10.13 17.63
N ILE A 56 21.90 -11.35 18.10
CA ILE A 56 20.71 -12.11 17.68
C ILE A 56 19.42 -11.29 17.84
N PRO A 57 19.11 -10.67 19.00
CA PRO A 57 17.85 -9.97 19.19
C PRO A 57 17.69 -8.75 18.29
N ASP A 58 18.77 -7.99 18.08
CA ASP A 58 18.76 -6.81 17.20
C ASP A 58 18.54 -7.22 15.75
N PHE A 59 19.26 -8.24 15.28
CA PHE A 59 19.11 -8.78 13.94
C PHE A 59 17.70 -9.35 13.69
N ALA A 60 17.18 -10.14 14.63
CA ALA A 60 15.82 -10.68 14.56
C ALA A 60 14.75 -9.57 14.61
N SER A 61 15.00 -8.49 15.36
CA SER A 61 14.10 -7.33 15.41
C SER A 61 14.04 -6.62 14.05
N LEU A 62 15.17 -6.44 13.38
CA LEU A 62 15.20 -5.86 12.02
C LEU A 62 14.38 -6.69 11.03
N ILE A 63 14.51 -8.02 11.07
CA ILE A 63 13.69 -8.93 10.25
C ILE A 63 12.21 -8.77 10.61
N GLY A 64 11.88 -8.80 11.90
CA GLY A 64 10.51 -8.67 12.38
C GLY A 64 9.85 -7.35 11.97
N PHE A 65 10.57 -6.23 12.04
CA PHE A 65 10.08 -4.92 11.60
C PHE A 65 9.84 -4.88 10.08
N ALA A 66 10.77 -5.41 9.28
CA ALA A 66 10.62 -5.45 7.84
C ALA A 66 9.42 -6.33 7.41
N VAL A 67 9.30 -7.53 7.97
CA VAL A 67 8.15 -8.41 7.70
C VAL A 67 6.84 -7.76 8.14
N SER A 68 6.82 -7.10 9.31
CA SER A 68 5.62 -6.36 9.78
C SER A 68 5.25 -5.18 8.87
N ALA A 69 6.23 -4.62 8.15
CA ALA A 69 6.01 -3.60 7.14
C ALA A 69 5.50 -4.16 5.79
N GLY A 70 5.33 -5.48 5.68
CA GLY A 70 4.84 -6.15 4.48
C GLY A 70 5.94 -6.65 3.54
N GLU A 71 7.21 -6.62 3.96
CA GLU A 71 8.30 -7.22 3.17
C GLU A 71 8.21 -8.75 3.20
N SER A 72 8.62 -9.38 2.09
CA SER A 72 8.83 -10.83 2.05
C SER A 72 9.97 -11.23 2.99
N LEU A 73 10.01 -12.49 3.42
CA LEU A 73 11.07 -12.96 4.31
C LEU A 73 12.48 -12.77 3.71
N GLU A 74 12.62 -12.98 2.40
CA GLU A 74 13.87 -12.71 1.68
C GLU A 74 14.22 -11.22 1.70
N GLY A 75 13.24 -10.34 1.41
CA GLY A 75 13.43 -8.89 1.46
C GLY A 75 13.82 -8.41 2.87
N ALA A 76 13.15 -8.93 3.89
CA ALA A 76 13.46 -8.66 5.29
C ALA A 76 14.87 -9.08 5.69
N LEU A 77 15.32 -10.26 5.25
CA LEU A 77 16.69 -10.73 5.48
C LEU A 77 17.72 -9.82 4.77
N ARG A 78 17.47 -9.41 3.53
CA ARG A 78 18.34 -8.46 2.82
C ARG A 78 18.44 -7.13 3.55
N ILE A 79 17.32 -6.62 4.07
CA ILE A 79 17.30 -5.40 4.88
C ILE A 79 18.13 -5.60 6.15
N ALA A 80 17.91 -6.67 6.91
CA ALA A 80 18.63 -6.96 8.14
C ALA A 80 20.16 -7.08 7.91
N VAL A 81 20.58 -7.80 6.86
CA VAL A 81 21.99 -7.91 6.45
C VAL A 81 22.57 -6.55 6.06
N SER A 82 21.83 -5.73 5.29
CA SER A 82 22.30 -4.41 4.87
C SER A 82 22.44 -3.40 6.02
N ARG A 83 21.74 -3.62 7.14
CA ARG A 83 21.65 -2.70 8.29
C ARG A 83 22.48 -3.15 9.48
N SER A 84 22.83 -4.43 9.59
CA SER A 84 23.73 -4.96 10.61
C SER A 84 25.16 -5.13 10.07
N ASN A 85 26.16 -4.92 10.92
CA ASN A 85 27.58 -5.06 10.59
C ASN A 85 28.30 -6.14 11.43
N GLY A 86 27.56 -6.96 12.18
CA GLY A 86 28.17 -7.97 13.06
C GLY A 86 28.42 -9.33 12.39
N LEU A 87 28.59 -10.37 13.20
CA LEU A 87 28.93 -11.72 12.75
C LEU A 87 27.74 -12.38 12.07
N LEU A 88 26.52 -12.16 12.58
CA LEU A 88 25.29 -12.69 11.98
C LEU A 88 25.09 -12.13 10.59
N SER A 89 25.28 -10.83 10.44
CA SER A 89 25.15 -10.19 9.12
C SER A 89 26.09 -10.83 8.09
N GLN A 90 27.31 -11.20 8.49
CA GLN A 90 28.27 -11.86 7.59
C GLN A 90 27.84 -13.28 7.21
N GLU A 91 27.37 -14.10 8.16
CA GLU A 91 26.87 -15.45 7.85
C GLU A 91 25.63 -15.40 6.94
N PHE A 92 24.67 -14.53 7.25
CA PHE A 92 23.46 -14.37 6.43
C PHE A 92 23.75 -13.66 5.09
N ALA A 93 24.81 -12.85 4.97
CA ALA A 93 25.22 -12.28 3.69
C ALA A 93 25.69 -13.35 2.69
N VAL A 94 26.37 -14.39 3.17
CA VAL A 94 26.76 -15.54 2.31
C VAL A 94 25.51 -16.26 1.82
N LEU A 95 24.55 -16.51 2.73
CA LEU A 95 23.28 -17.13 2.39
C LEU A 95 22.50 -16.31 1.34
N ILE A 96 22.36 -15.00 1.54
CA ILE A 96 21.70 -14.11 0.57
C ILE A 96 22.46 -14.10 -0.77
N SER A 97 23.79 -14.12 -0.74
CA SER A 97 24.58 -14.21 -1.97
C SER A 97 24.34 -15.52 -2.72
N ASN A 98 24.11 -16.65 -2.04
CA ASN A 98 23.78 -17.91 -2.72
C ASN A 98 22.38 -17.84 -3.34
N VAL A 99 21.43 -17.21 -2.65
CA VAL A 99 20.07 -16.94 -3.19
C VAL A 99 20.13 -16.02 -4.41
N ASP A 100 21.00 -15.01 -4.41
CA ASP A 100 21.26 -14.16 -5.58
C ASP A 100 21.79 -14.94 -6.80
N HIS A 101 22.50 -16.04 -6.57
CA HIS A 101 22.97 -16.96 -7.62
C HIS A 101 21.92 -18.01 -8.03
N GLY A 102 20.69 -17.92 -7.51
CA GLY A 102 19.57 -18.79 -7.86
C GLY A 102 19.35 -19.97 -6.91
N ALA A 103 20.00 -20.00 -5.75
CA ALA A 103 19.69 -21.00 -4.71
C ALA A 103 18.32 -20.72 -4.06
N VAL A 104 17.68 -21.77 -3.57
CA VAL A 104 16.38 -21.66 -2.88
C VAL A 104 16.63 -21.27 -1.42
N LEU A 105 16.02 -20.16 -0.97
CA LEU A 105 16.20 -19.62 0.38
C LEU A 105 15.98 -20.67 1.49
N GLY A 106 14.92 -21.47 1.39
CA GLY A 106 14.62 -22.52 2.37
C GLY A 106 15.74 -23.57 2.48
N VAL A 107 16.33 -23.97 1.36
CA VAL A 107 17.43 -24.95 1.31
C VAL A 107 18.70 -24.36 1.93
N GLU A 108 19.02 -23.11 1.63
CA GLU A 108 20.19 -22.44 2.22
C GLU A 108 20.03 -22.20 3.73
N LEU A 109 18.80 -21.92 4.20
CA LEU A 109 18.52 -21.84 5.64
C LEU A 109 18.68 -23.19 6.34
N GLU A 110 18.21 -24.29 5.74
CA GLU A 110 18.44 -25.64 6.28
C GLU A 110 19.92 -26.04 6.29
N LYS A 111 20.66 -25.61 5.28
CA LYS A 111 22.12 -25.75 5.26
C LYS A 111 22.77 -24.96 6.40
N LEU A 112 22.34 -23.72 6.65
CA LEU A 112 22.83 -22.93 7.77
C LEU A 112 22.50 -23.56 9.13
N VAL A 113 21.36 -24.23 9.26
CA VAL A 113 20.98 -25.01 10.46
C VAL A 113 21.97 -26.16 10.72
N THR A 114 22.45 -26.82 9.67
CA THR A 114 23.33 -27.99 9.81
C THR A 114 24.81 -27.63 9.92
N GLU A 115 25.24 -26.56 9.27
CA GLU A 115 26.65 -26.15 9.20
C GLU A 115 27.07 -25.17 10.31
N SER A 116 26.13 -24.43 10.92
CA SER A 116 26.49 -23.43 11.94
C SER A 116 26.96 -24.07 13.25
N MET A 117 28.06 -23.54 13.79
CA MET A 117 28.68 -23.99 15.04
C MET A 117 28.02 -23.38 16.28
N SER A 118 27.18 -22.36 16.13
CA SER A 118 26.47 -21.68 17.23
C SER A 118 25.02 -22.18 17.31
N GLU A 119 24.60 -22.62 18.50
CA GLU A 119 23.23 -23.08 18.74
C GLU A 119 22.19 -21.99 18.44
N GLN A 120 22.51 -20.73 18.76
CA GLN A 120 21.58 -19.61 18.60
C GLN A 120 21.34 -19.27 17.13
N VAL A 121 22.40 -19.31 16.32
CA VAL A 121 22.29 -19.12 14.87
C VAL A 121 21.46 -20.25 14.28
N ARG A 122 21.73 -21.49 14.69
CA ARG A 122 20.98 -22.65 14.25
C ARG A 122 19.50 -22.55 14.60
N GLU A 123 19.17 -22.12 15.82
CA GLU A 123 17.79 -21.92 16.24
C GLU A 123 17.11 -20.82 15.41
N LEU A 124 17.77 -19.68 15.21
CA LEU A 124 17.23 -18.60 14.39
C LEU A 124 17.00 -19.04 12.94
N ALA A 125 17.99 -19.68 12.32
CA ALA A 125 17.92 -20.20 10.96
C ALA A 125 16.80 -21.26 10.82
N SER A 126 16.62 -22.12 11.82
CA SER A 126 15.55 -23.12 11.84
C SER A 126 14.16 -22.47 11.90
N LYS A 127 13.98 -21.44 12.75
CA LYS A 127 12.72 -20.68 12.79
C LYS A 127 12.45 -19.95 11.48
N LEU A 128 13.48 -19.38 10.85
CA LEU A 128 13.36 -18.71 9.56
C LEU A 128 13.06 -19.70 8.42
N ALA A 129 13.64 -20.90 8.42
CA ALA A 129 13.34 -21.93 7.44
C ALA A 129 11.85 -22.34 7.52
N LEU A 130 11.36 -22.55 8.74
CA LEU A 130 9.94 -22.84 8.99
C LEU A 130 9.03 -21.68 8.54
N ALA A 131 9.44 -20.44 8.77
CA ALA A 131 8.70 -19.27 8.30
C ALA A 131 8.72 -19.15 6.77
N SER A 132 9.84 -19.46 6.12
CA SER A 132 9.97 -19.44 4.66
C SER A 132 9.05 -20.45 3.99
N ALA A 133 8.89 -21.64 4.59
CA ALA A 133 8.02 -22.68 4.06
C ALA A 133 6.52 -22.29 4.09
N ASN A 134 6.12 -21.41 5.01
CA ASN A 134 4.73 -21.01 5.21
C ASN A 134 4.38 -19.61 4.66
N GLY A 135 5.37 -18.73 4.50
CA GLY A 135 5.15 -17.29 4.29
C GLY A 135 5.02 -16.81 2.86
N SER A 136 5.82 -17.32 1.90
CA SER A 136 5.85 -16.73 0.54
C SER A 136 4.66 -17.15 -0.34
N ALA A 137 4.04 -18.30 -0.08
CA ALA A 137 2.90 -18.76 -0.87
C ALA A 137 1.60 -18.04 -0.50
N VAL A 138 1.43 -17.61 0.76
CA VAL A 138 0.14 -17.14 1.27
C VAL A 138 -0.08 -15.64 1.05
N SER A 139 0.97 -14.82 1.14
CA SER A 139 0.86 -13.36 0.93
C SER A 139 0.49 -13.00 -0.50
N ASP A 140 1.11 -13.67 -1.49
CA ASP A 140 0.88 -13.40 -2.91
C ASP A 140 -0.51 -13.89 -3.33
N LEU A 141 -0.93 -15.06 -2.83
CA LEU A 141 -2.30 -15.59 -3.02
C LEU A 141 -3.38 -14.68 -2.41
N ILE A 142 -3.11 -14.07 -1.25
CA ILE A 142 -4.06 -13.14 -0.60
C ILE A 142 -4.10 -11.80 -1.33
N ALA A 143 -2.97 -11.29 -1.83
CA ALA A 143 -2.93 -10.06 -2.61
C ALA A 143 -3.79 -10.18 -3.89
N ASP A 144 -3.69 -11.31 -4.60
CA ASP A 144 -4.53 -11.61 -5.76
C ASP A 144 -6.01 -11.75 -5.35
N TYR A 145 -6.29 -12.43 -4.24
CA TYR A 145 -7.66 -12.59 -3.72
C TYR A 145 -8.31 -11.26 -3.30
N ILE A 146 -7.55 -10.32 -2.72
CA ILE A 146 -8.02 -8.99 -2.35
C ILE A 146 -8.43 -8.20 -3.60
N GLN A 147 -7.65 -8.26 -4.69
CA GLN A 147 -7.97 -7.57 -5.94
C GLN A 147 -9.29 -8.08 -6.54
N THR A 148 -9.47 -9.40 -6.58
CA THR A 148 -10.72 -10.02 -7.07
C THR A 148 -11.91 -9.64 -6.20
N SER A 149 -11.79 -9.74 -4.86
CA SER A 149 -12.89 -9.45 -3.92
C SER A 149 -13.34 -7.99 -3.97
N VAL A 150 -12.41 -7.05 -4.13
CA VAL A 150 -12.74 -5.62 -4.27
C VAL A 150 -13.47 -5.33 -5.58
N GLN A 151 -13.11 -6.01 -6.67
CA GLN A 151 -13.80 -5.86 -7.96
C GLN A 151 -15.23 -6.41 -7.91
N GLU A 152 -15.44 -7.57 -7.29
CA GLU A 152 -16.77 -8.15 -7.11
C GLU A 152 -17.67 -7.26 -6.25
N LEU A 153 -17.13 -6.68 -5.17
CA LEU A 153 -17.88 -5.74 -4.31
C LEU A 153 -18.29 -4.47 -5.07
N LYS A 154 -17.40 -3.91 -5.89
CA LYS A 154 -17.71 -2.74 -6.74
C LYS A 154 -18.84 -3.06 -7.71
N ALA A 155 -18.81 -4.22 -8.36
CA ALA A 155 -19.86 -4.66 -9.26
C ALA A 155 -21.22 -4.81 -8.55
N HIS A 156 -21.24 -5.39 -7.35
CA HIS A 156 -22.46 -5.54 -6.54
C HIS A 156 -23.04 -4.20 -6.06
N LEU A 157 -22.18 -3.22 -5.72
CA LEU A 157 -22.64 -1.89 -5.34
C LEU A 157 -23.24 -1.13 -6.53
N LEU A 158 -22.64 -1.27 -7.72
CA LEU A 158 -23.19 -0.70 -8.96
C LEU A 158 -24.54 -1.33 -9.33
N GLU A 159 -24.68 -2.65 -9.20
CA GLU A 159 -25.95 -3.34 -9.47
C GLU A 159 -27.06 -2.92 -8.47
N LYS A 160 -26.73 -2.76 -7.19
CA LYS A 160 -27.67 -2.27 -6.17
C LYS A 160 -28.03 -0.79 -6.35
N ALA A 161 -27.09 0.05 -6.78
CA ALA A 161 -27.33 1.46 -7.06
C ALA A 161 -28.28 1.63 -8.26
N GLY A 162 -28.09 0.84 -9.32
CA GLY A 162 -28.96 0.89 -10.51
C GLY A 162 -30.41 0.43 -10.25
N ARG A 163 -30.62 -0.48 -9.30
CA ARG A 163 -31.97 -1.01 -9.00
C ARG A 163 -32.89 0.00 -8.30
N ASN A 164 -32.36 1.10 -7.80
CA ASN A 164 -33.14 2.17 -7.17
C ASN A 164 -33.62 3.25 -8.15
N GLU A 165 -33.13 3.25 -9.39
CA GLU A 165 -33.52 4.22 -10.42
C GLU A 165 -34.99 4.05 -10.82
N THR A 166 -35.44 2.80 -11.06
CA THR A 166 -36.84 2.52 -11.40
C THR A 166 -37.81 2.86 -10.26
N LYS A 167 -37.37 2.77 -8.99
CA LYS A 167 -38.20 3.17 -7.84
C LYS A 167 -38.35 4.69 -7.69
N MET A 168 -37.46 5.50 -8.25
CA MET A 168 -37.59 6.97 -8.24
C MET A 168 -38.48 7.50 -9.38
N MET A 169 -38.70 6.74 -10.45
CA MET A 169 -39.61 7.15 -11.53
C MET A 169 -41.10 7.05 -11.18
N ILE A 170 -41.50 6.06 -10.35
CA ILE A 170 -42.91 5.83 -9.99
C ILE A 170 -43.53 7.03 -9.25
N PRO A 171 -42.89 7.64 -8.24
CA PRO A 171 -43.43 8.82 -7.55
C PRO A 171 -43.61 10.03 -8.49
N LEU A 172 -42.68 10.25 -9.43
CA LEU A 172 -42.73 11.40 -10.32
C LEU A 172 -44.00 11.39 -11.17
N VAL A 173 -44.29 10.25 -11.82
CA VAL A 173 -45.41 10.13 -12.75
C VAL A 173 -46.76 10.07 -12.01
N PHE A 174 -46.86 9.34 -10.90
CA PHE A 174 -48.13 9.20 -10.19
C PHE A 174 -48.46 10.38 -9.24
N VAL A 175 -47.50 11.26 -8.94
CA VAL A 175 -47.76 12.41 -8.06
C VAL A 175 -47.78 13.71 -8.86
N ILE A 176 -46.76 13.99 -9.66
CA ILE A 176 -46.64 15.30 -10.33
C ILE A 176 -47.59 15.41 -11.52
N LEU A 177 -47.72 14.35 -12.34
CA LEU A 177 -48.63 14.37 -13.50
C LEU A 177 -50.09 14.65 -13.08
N PRO A 178 -50.71 13.93 -12.12
CA PRO A 178 -52.10 14.21 -11.75
C PRO A 178 -52.28 15.59 -11.11
N ILE A 179 -51.32 16.06 -10.30
CA ILE A 179 -51.36 17.43 -9.76
C ILE A 179 -51.33 18.46 -10.89
N THR A 180 -50.45 18.26 -11.87
CA THR A 180 -50.31 19.17 -13.02
C THR A 180 -51.58 19.19 -13.87
N VAL A 181 -52.17 18.01 -14.15
CA VAL A 181 -53.45 17.90 -14.88
C VAL A 181 -54.57 18.61 -14.12
N MET A 182 -54.63 18.45 -12.80
CA MET A 182 -55.66 19.07 -11.95
C MET A 182 -55.57 20.60 -12.00
N PHE A 183 -54.36 21.17 -11.98
CA PHE A 183 -54.14 22.61 -12.15
C PHE A 183 -54.47 23.12 -13.56
N ALA A 184 -54.20 22.34 -14.62
CA ALA A 184 -54.50 22.74 -15.99
C ALA A 184 -56.01 22.74 -16.28
N VAL A 185 -56.74 21.78 -15.69
CA VAL A 185 -58.19 21.63 -15.89
C VAL A 185 -58.98 22.65 -15.07
N TYR A 186 -58.52 23.02 -13.88
CA TYR A 186 -59.19 23.97 -12.99
C TYR A 186 -59.65 25.28 -13.67
N PRO A 187 -58.77 26.07 -14.33
CA PRO A 187 -59.20 27.31 -14.99
C PRO A 187 -60.14 27.03 -16.18
N SER A 188 -59.91 25.94 -16.93
CA SER A 188 -60.73 25.58 -18.08
C SER A 188 -62.19 25.32 -17.69
N LEU A 189 -62.44 24.68 -16.55
CA LEU A 189 -63.80 24.45 -16.04
C LEU A 189 -64.45 25.76 -15.56
N THR A 190 -63.71 26.65 -14.91
CA THR A 190 -64.24 27.94 -14.45
C THR A 190 -64.67 28.85 -15.60
N LEU A 191 -63.94 28.82 -16.71
CA LEU A 191 -64.27 29.60 -17.90
C LEU A 191 -65.58 29.15 -18.54
N ILE A 192 -65.81 27.83 -18.64
CA ILE A 192 -67.05 27.28 -19.21
C ILE A 192 -68.26 27.61 -18.33
N GLN A 193 -68.12 27.57 -17.00
CA GLN A 193 -69.21 27.94 -16.08
C GLN A 193 -69.54 29.43 -16.13
N SER A 194 -68.52 30.30 -16.24
CA SER A 194 -68.72 31.75 -16.35
C SER A 194 -69.33 32.21 -17.68
N SER A 195 -69.27 31.38 -18.72
CA SER A 195 -69.84 31.68 -20.04
C SER A 195 -71.31 31.26 -20.18
N PHE A 196 -71.83 30.43 -19.27
CA PHE A 196 -73.20 29.89 -19.32
C PHE A 196 -74.16 30.53 -18.31
N LEU A 197 -73.69 31.51 -17.53
CA LEU A 197 -74.42 32.23 -16.49
C LEU A 197 -74.44 33.72 -16.83
#